data_AF-D9U530-F1
#
_entry.id   AF-D9U530-F1
#
_cell.length_a   1.000
_cell.length_b   1.000
_cell.length_c   1.000
_cell.angle_alpha   90.00
_cell.angle_beta   90.00
_cell.angle_gamma   90.00
#
_symmetry.space_group_name_H-M   'P 1'
#
loop_
_entity.id
_entity.type
_entity.pdbx_description
1 polymer ?
#
loop_
_entity_poly.entity_id
_entity_poly.type
_entity_poly.pdbx_seq_one_letter_code
_entity_poly.pdbx_strand_id
1 'polypeptide(L)'
;LVYCTAGISGGHINPAVTFGLFLARKLSLTRALFYIIMQCLGAICGAGVIKGFEGNARYEIFKGGANYVNHGYTKGDGLGAEIVGTFVLVYTVFSATDAKRKARDSHVPILAPLPIGFAVFLVHLATIPITGTGINPARSLGAAIIFNRDLAWDDHWIFWVG
;
A
#
# COMPACT_ATOMS: atom_id res chain seq x y z
N LEU A 1 0.02 1.95 12.76
CA LEU A 1 -1.33 1.49 12.34
C LEU A 1 -1.55 -0.01 12.57
N VAL A 2 -0.65 -0.90 12.12
CA VAL A 2 -0.82 -2.35 12.31
C VAL A 2 -1.01 -2.72 13.79
N TYR A 3 -0.15 -2.25 14.70
CA TYR A 3 -0.29 -2.50 16.15
C TYR A 3 -1.69 -2.15 16.68
N CYS A 4 -2.21 -0.97 16.33
CA CYS A 4 -3.52 -0.49 16.77
C CYS A 4 -4.70 -1.28 16.22
N THR A 5 -4.55 -1.89 15.04
CA THR A 5 -5.67 -2.49 14.29
C THR A 5 -5.59 -4.01 14.16
N ALA A 6 -4.47 -4.63 14.54
CA ALA A 6 -4.25 -6.07 14.39
C ALA A 6 -5.29 -6.92 15.12
N GLY A 7 -5.68 -6.55 16.35
CA GLY A 7 -6.72 -7.27 17.11
C GLY A 7 -8.15 -7.07 16.59
N ILE A 8 -8.38 -6.09 15.72
CA ILE A 8 -9.71 -5.73 15.21
C ILE A 8 -9.90 -6.19 13.77
N SER A 9 -9.05 -5.73 12.86
CA SER A 9 -9.15 -6.00 11.42
C SER A 9 -8.06 -6.92 10.88
N GLY A 10 -7.08 -7.30 11.70
CA GLY A 10 -5.86 -7.97 11.24
C GLY A 10 -4.77 -7.00 10.75
N GLY A 11 -5.06 -5.69 10.69
CA GLY A 11 -4.04 -4.67 10.40
C GLY A 11 -3.49 -4.68 8.98
N HIS A 12 -4.33 -4.95 7.97
CA HIS A 12 -3.89 -5.09 6.58
C HIS A 12 -3.40 -3.77 5.97
N ILE A 13 -4.21 -2.70 6.06
CA ILE A 13 -3.90 -1.32 5.62
C ILE A 13 -3.42 -1.22 4.14
N ASN A 14 -3.56 -2.28 3.35
CA ASN A 14 -2.95 -2.43 2.04
C ASN A 14 -3.69 -3.50 1.21
N PRO A 15 -4.14 -3.20 -0.02
CA PRO A 15 -4.76 -4.16 -0.92
C PRO A 15 -3.88 -5.36 -1.24
N ALA A 16 -2.58 -5.19 -1.46
CA ALA A 16 -1.66 -6.28 -1.78
C ALA A 16 -1.53 -7.28 -0.61
N VAL A 17 -1.45 -6.77 0.62
CA VAL A 17 -1.46 -7.60 1.84
C VAL A 17 -2.80 -8.34 1.99
N THR A 18 -3.90 -7.65 1.73
CA THR A 18 -5.25 -8.22 1.80
C THR A 18 -5.43 -9.34 0.77
N PHE A 19 -4.96 -9.10 -0.45
CA PHE A 19 -5.02 -10.04 -1.56
C PHE A 19 -4.12 -11.26 -1.30
N GLY A 20 -2.90 -11.07 -0.81
CA GLY A 20 -2.02 -12.18 -0.41
C GLY A 20 -2.66 -13.09 0.63
N LEU A 21 -3.22 -12.52 1.70
CA LEU A 21 -3.93 -13.28 2.74
C LEU A 21 -5.20 -13.97 2.22
N PHE A 22 -5.89 -13.36 1.26
CA PHE A 22 -7.01 -14.00 0.55
C PHE A 22 -6.56 -15.22 -0.26
N LEU A 23 -5.50 -15.10 -1.06
CA LEU A 23 -4.94 -16.22 -1.84
C LEU A 23 -4.46 -17.37 -0.94
N ALA A 24 -3.90 -17.05 0.22
CA ALA A 24 -3.53 -18.04 1.24
C ALA A 24 -4.73 -18.60 2.02
N ARG A 25 -5.97 -18.30 1.61
CA ARG A 25 -7.23 -18.74 2.23
C ARG A 25 -7.35 -18.34 3.71
N LYS A 26 -6.72 -17.24 4.12
CA LYS A 26 -6.81 -16.67 5.48
C LYS A 26 -7.86 -15.57 5.61
N LEU A 27 -8.47 -15.15 4.50
CA LEU A 27 -9.52 -14.13 4.43
C LEU A 27 -10.61 -14.58 3.43
N SER A 28 -11.88 -14.31 3.72
CA SER A 28 -12.97 -14.58 2.76
C SER A 28 -13.00 -13.56 1.63
N LEU A 29 -13.54 -13.93 0.47
CA LEU A 29 -13.66 -13.04 -0.69
C LEU A 29 -14.41 -11.74 -0.35
N THR A 30 -15.56 -11.85 0.32
CA THR A 30 -16.37 -10.69 0.71
C THR A 30 -15.58 -9.72 1.59
N ARG A 31 -14.84 -10.23 2.60
CA ARG A 31 -14.01 -9.37 3.45
C ARG A 31 -12.86 -8.74 2.67
N ALA A 32 -12.23 -9.49 1.75
CA ALA A 32 -11.17 -8.97 0.90
C ALA A 32 -11.64 -7.76 0.07
N LEU A 33 -12.80 -7.88 -0.57
CA LEU A 33 -13.38 -6.81 -1.37
C LEU A 33 -13.68 -5.56 -0.54
N PHE A 34 -14.37 -5.71 0.60
CA PHE A 34 -14.65 -4.58 1.48
C PHE A 34 -13.38 -3.92 2.02
N TYR A 35 -12.36 -4.71 2.36
CA TYR A 35 -11.08 -4.17 2.81
C TYR A 35 -10.41 -3.31 1.73
N ILE A 36 -10.34 -3.80 0.49
CA ILE A 36 -9.72 -3.07 -0.61
C ILE A 36 -10.46 -1.74 -0.87
N ILE A 37 -11.80 -1.77 -0.90
CA ILE A 37 -12.63 -0.57 -1.10
C ILE A 37 -12.36 0.44 0.03
N MET A 38 -12.45 0.01 1.29
CA MET A 38 -12.28 0.91 2.43
C MET A 38 -10.84 1.45 2.56
N GLN A 39 -9.83 0.66 2.18
CA GLN A 39 -8.44 1.12 2.11
C GLN A 39 -8.28 2.23 1.07
N CYS A 40 -8.86 2.05 -0.13
CA CYS A 40 -8.81 3.06 -1.19
C CYS A 40 -9.52 4.35 -0.79
N LEU A 41 -10.75 4.25 -0.25
CA LEU A 41 -11.50 5.41 0.24
C LEU A 41 -10.73 6.17 1.34
N GLY A 42 -10.15 5.44 2.29
CA GLY A 42 -9.32 6.04 3.34
C GLY A 42 -8.09 6.77 2.79
N ALA A 43 -7.42 6.19 1.79
CA ALA A 43 -6.26 6.81 1.14
C ALA A 43 -6.64 8.08 0.36
N ILE A 44 -7.76 8.07 -0.36
CA ILE A 44 -8.29 9.25 -1.06
C ILE A 44 -8.60 10.36 -0.06
N CYS A 45 -9.31 10.06 1.03
CA CYS A 45 -9.61 11.04 2.09
C CYS A 45 -8.32 11.60 2.71
N GLY A 46 -7.35 10.74 3.02
CA GLY A 46 -6.06 11.16 3.57
C GLY A 46 -5.30 12.12 2.65
N ALA A 47 -5.18 11.78 1.37
CA ALA A 47 -4.54 12.65 0.38
C ALA A 47 -5.29 13.99 0.21
N GLY A 48 -6.63 13.98 0.25
CA GLY A 48 -7.47 15.17 0.20
C GLY A 48 -7.23 16.13 1.38
N VAL A 49 -7.08 15.59 2.59
CA VAL A 49 -6.74 16.37 3.79
C VAL A 49 -5.38 17.06 3.61
N ILE A 50 -4.36 16.35 3.11
CA ILE A 50 -3.03 16.94 2.87
C ILE A 50 -3.09 18.06 1.83
N LYS A 51 -3.79 17.87 0.72
CA LYS A 51 -4.00 18.92 -0.28
C LYS A 51 -4.69 20.15 0.32
N GLY A 52 -5.65 19.94 1.22
CA GLY A 52 -6.32 21.02 1.96
C GLY A 52 -5.38 21.82 2.85
N PHE A 53 -4.41 21.17 3.51
CA PHE A 53 -3.42 21.83 4.36
C PHE A 53 -2.33 22.55 3.58
N GLU A 54 -1.81 21.94 2.51
CA GLU A 54 -0.72 22.52 1.72
C GLU A 54 -1.19 23.62 0.75
N GLY A 55 -2.46 23.58 0.36
CA GLY A 55 -2.99 24.41 -0.72
C GLY A 55 -2.47 23.97 -2.09
N ASN A 56 -3.17 24.41 -3.15
CA ASN A 56 -2.94 23.92 -4.51
C ASN A 56 -1.51 24.15 -5.00
N ALA A 57 -0.95 25.35 -4.85
CA ALA A 57 0.36 25.67 -5.41
C ALA A 57 1.48 24.77 -4.86
N ARG A 58 1.52 24.57 -3.54
CA ARG A 58 2.55 23.74 -2.90
C ARG A 58 2.36 22.26 -3.23
N TYR A 59 1.12 21.78 -3.18
CA TYR A 59 0.79 20.40 -3.49
C TYR A 59 1.21 20.02 -4.92
N GLU A 60 1.00 20.93 -5.88
CA GLU A 60 1.39 20.74 -7.29
C GLU A 60 2.92 20.71 -7.47
N ILE A 61 3.65 21.63 -6.83
CA ILE A 61 5.12 21.70 -6.92
C ILE A 61 5.77 20.39 -6.45
N PHE A 62 5.21 19.77 -5.39
CA PHE A 62 5.72 18.51 -4.85
C PHE A 62 5.00 17.27 -5.41
N LYS A 63 4.31 17.41 -6.54
CA LYS A 63 3.67 16.31 -7.29
C LYS A 63 2.65 15.50 -6.47
N GLY A 64 2.04 16.11 -5.46
CA GLY A 64 0.97 15.53 -4.64
C GLY A 64 1.31 14.22 -3.91
N GLY A 65 2.59 13.85 -3.83
CA GLY A 65 3.02 12.55 -3.31
C GLY A 65 2.58 11.35 -4.16
N ALA A 66 2.23 11.55 -5.43
CA ALA A 66 1.85 10.50 -6.36
C ALA A 66 3.06 9.60 -6.73
N ASN A 67 2.78 8.32 -6.98
CA ASN A 67 3.78 7.39 -7.50
C ASN A 67 3.82 7.49 -9.03
N TYR A 68 5.03 7.47 -9.60
CA TYR A 68 5.32 7.48 -11.04
C TYR A 68 6.74 6.97 -11.25
N VAL A 69 7.10 6.51 -12.45
CA VAL A 69 8.47 6.06 -12.71
C VAL A 69 9.37 7.27 -12.91
N ASN A 70 10.44 7.38 -12.12
CA ASN A 70 11.37 8.50 -12.20
C ASN A 70 12.18 8.47 -13.51
N HIS A 71 12.54 9.67 -13.97
CA HIS A 71 13.37 9.83 -15.17
C HIS A 71 14.68 9.06 -15.04
N GLY A 72 15.06 8.33 -16.08
CA GLY A 72 16.24 7.46 -16.10
C GLY A 72 15.94 5.98 -15.81
N TYR A 73 14.71 5.66 -15.37
CA TYR A 73 14.22 4.29 -15.26
C TYR A 73 13.18 3.98 -16.33
N THR A 74 13.14 2.73 -16.78
CA THR A 74 12.10 2.23 -17.67
C THR A 74 10.86 1.82 -16.87
N LYS A 75 9.71 1.68 -17.53
CA LYS A 75 8.51 1.09 -16.91
C LYS A 75 8.75 -0.33 -16.40
N GLY A 76 9.65 -1.08 -17.05
CA GLY A 76 10.08 -2.40 -16.61
C GLY A 76 10.84 -2.38 -15.29
N ASP A 77 11.73 -1.40 -15.10
CA ASP A 77 12.46 -1.20 -13.84
C ASP A 77 11.50 -0.85 -12.70
N GLY A 78 10.54 0.05 -12.98
CA GLY A 78 9.48 0.42 -12.04
C GLY A 78 8.64 -0.78 -11.63
N LEU A 79 8.15 -1.57 -12.60
CA LEU A 79 7.37 -2.77 -12.32
C LEU A 79 8.17 -3.82 -11.54
N GLY A 80 9.43 -4.06 -11.92
CA GLY A 80 10.29 -5.00 -11.20
C GLY A 80 10.53 -4.58 -9.75
N ALA A 81 10.78 -3.29 -9.52
CA ALA A 81 10.97 -2.73 -8.18
C ALA A 81 9.71 -2.89 -7.31
N GLU A 82 8.52 -2.61 -7.85
CA GLU A 82 7.25 -2.77 -7.13
C GLU A 82 6.95 -4.23 -6.82
N ILE A 83 7.18 -5.17 -7.75
CA ILE A 83 7.01 -6.62 -7.51
C ILE A 83 7.91 -7.10 -6.38
N VAL A 84 9.21 -6.80 -6.45
CA VAL A 84 10.19 -7.27 -5.45
C VAL A 84 9.92 -6.61 -4.09
N GLY A 85 9.62 -5.30 -4.08
CA GLY A 85 9.28 -4.57 -2.87
C GLY A 85 8.01 -5.11 -2.18
N THR A 86 6.95 -5.33 -2.96
CA THR A 86 5.70 -5.91 -2.46
C THR A 86 5.92 -7.35 -1.98
N PHE A 87 6.75 -8.14 -2.68
CA PHE A 87 7.11 -9.49 -2.23
C PHE A 87 7.78 -9.46 -0.85
N VAL A 88 8.78 -8.61 -0.62
CA VAL A 88 9.46 -8.48 0.69
C VAL A 88 8.47 -8.13 1.78
N LEU A 89 7.56 -7.18 1.52
CA LEU A 89 6.50 -6.81 2.46
C LEU A 89 5.56 -7.99 2.75
N VAL A 90 4.98 -8.60 1.72
CA VAL A 90 3.96 -9.66 1.87
C VAL A 90 4.57 -10.92 2.48
N TYR A 91 5.80 -11.29 2.09
CA TYR A 91 6.56 -12.36 2.73
C TYR A 91 6.72 -12.10 4.23
N THR A 92 7.15 -10.87 4.59
CA THR A 92 7.29 -10.49 6.01
C THR A 92 5.97 -10.55 6.76
N VAL A 93 4.85 -10.14 6.13
CA VAL A 93 3.52 -10.29 6.72
C VAL A 93 3.22 -11.75 7.03
N PHE A 94 3.48 -12.67 6.09
CA PHE A 94 3.27 -14.10 6.32
C PHE A 94 4.14 -14.65 7.46
N SER A 95 5.42 -14.29 7.49
CA SER A 95 6.34 -14.67 8.58
C SER A 95 5.94 -14.08 9.93
N ALA A 96 5.28 -12.91 9.93
CA ALA A 96 4.79 -12.22 11.11
C ALA A 96 3.38 -12.67 11.55
N THR A 97 2.76 -13.65 10.89
CA THR A 97 1.45 -14.18 11.31
C THR A 97 1.58 -15.03 12.57
N ASP A 98 0.77 -14.71 13.59
CA ASP A 98 0.61 -15.59 14.75
C ASP A 98 -0.36 -16.72 14.38
N ALA A 99 0.13 -17.96 14.35
CA ALA A 99 -0.66 -19.13 14.02
C ALA A 99 -1.79 -19.41 15.05
N LYS A 100 -1.63 -18.95 16.30
CA LYS A 100 -2.52 -19.25 17.42
C LYS A 100 -3.46 -18.09 17.78
N ARG A 101 -3.17 -16.86 17.34
CA ARG A 101 -3.98 -15.68 17.66
C ARG A 101 -4.74 -15.14 16.46
N LYS A 102 -6.02 -14.82 16.67
CA LYS A 102 -6.94 -14.32 15.65
C LYS A 102 -7.51 -12.95 16.02
N ALA A 103 -7.79 -12.13 15.02
CA ALA A 103 -8.52 -10.88 15.18
C ALA A 103 -9.97 -11.16 15.62
N ARG A 104 -10.56 -10.22 16.36
CA ARG A 104 -11.86 -10.38 17.03
C ARG A 104 -12.92 -10.97 16.11
N ASP A 105 -13.59 -12.02 16.58
CA ASP A 105 -14.71 -12.69 15.90
C ASP A 105 -14.39 -13.08 14.44
N SER A 106 -13.17 -13.57 14.19
CA SER A 106 -12.73 -13.92 12.84
C SER A 106 -11.63 -14.99 12.79
N HIS A 107 -11.33 -15.46 11.57
CA HIS A 107 -10.21 -16.36 11.30
C HIS A 107 -8.94 -15.62 10.82
N VAL A 108 -8.96 -14.29 10.80
CA VAL A 108 -7.85 -13.44 10.34
C VAL A 108 -6.72 -13.49 11.39
N PRO A 109 -5.48 -13.81 11.01
CA PRO A 109 -4.37 -13.86 11.96
C PRO A 109 -4.01 -12.49 12.52
N ILE A 110 -3.54 -12.45 13.77
CA ILE A 110 -2.87 -11.26 14.32
C ILE A 110 -1.45 -11.20 13.73
N LEU A 111 -1.00 -9.98 13.42
CA LEU A 111 0.31 -9.72 12.84
C LEU A 111 1.25 -9.10 13.87
N ALA A 112 2.51 -9.57 13.92
CA ALA A 112 3.58 -8.88 14.64
C ALA A 112 3.95 -7.59 13.88
N PRO A 113 3.70 -6.39 14.45
CA PRO A 113 3.69 -5.16 13.66
C PRO A 113 5.09 -4.60 13.38
N LEU A 114 6.07 -4.86 14.24
CA LEU A 114 7.41 -4.25 14.15
C LEU A 114 8.17 -4.73 12.90
N PRO A 115 8.28 -6.04 12.60
CA PRO A 115 8.93 -6.50 11.36
C PRO A 115 8.25 -5.98 10.10
N ILE A 116 6.91 -5.88 10.09
CA ILE A 116 6.16 -5.37 8.94
C ILE A 116 6.49 -3.90 8.68
N GLY A 117 6.52 -3.08 9.75
CA GLY A 117 6.93 -1.68 9.62
C GLY A 117 8.37 -1.52 9.11
N PHE A 118 9.28 -2.37 9.59
CA PHE A 118 10.67 -2.38 9.11
C PHE A 118 10.81 -2.84 7.65
N ALA A 119 10.04 -3.83 7.20
CA ALA A 119 10.03 -4.23 5.80
C ALA A 119 9.58 -3.09 4.89
N VAL A 120 8.49 -2.38 5.25
CA VAL A 120 8.06 -1.18 4.51
C VAL A 120 9.15 -0.13 4.50
N PHE A 121 9.77 0.17 5.65
CA PHE A 121 10.85 1.14 5.76
C PHE A 121 12.06 0.80 4.87
N LEU A 122 12.55 -0.44 4.91
CA LEU A 122 13.67 -0.89 4.09
C LEU A 122 13.37 -0.83 2.60
N VAL A 123 12.17 -1.25 2.19
CA VAL A 123 11.76 -1.15 0.78
C VAL A 123 11.74 0.31 0.35
N HIS A 124 11.20 1.23 1.17
CA HIS A 124 11.23 2.66 0.85
C HIS A 124 12.65 3.20 0.64
N LEU A 125 13.62 2.80 1.48
CA LEU A 125 15.02 3.21 1.29
C LEU A 125 15.59 2.80 -0.08
N ALA A 126 15.16 1.65 -0.61
CA ALA A 126 15.63 1.12 -1.89
C ALA A 126 14.84 1.64 -3.10
N THR A 127 13.51 1.81 -2.98
CA THR A 127 12.63 2.03 -4.13
C THR A 127 12.14 3.47 -4.30
N ILE A 128 12.35 4.36 -3.31
CA ILE A 128 12.02 5.80 -3.46
C ILE A 128 12.66 6.40 -4.72
N PRO A 129 13.95 6.17 -5.05
CA PRO A 129 14.56 6.74 -6.26
C PRO A 129 13.94 6.25 -7.57
N ILE A 130 13.29 5.08 -7.59
CA ILE A 130 12.73 4.48 -8.80
C ILE A 130 11.28 4.94 -9.01
N THR A 131 10.42 4.81 -8.01
CA THR A 131 8.96 5.02 -8.14
C THR A 131 8.32 5.92 -7.07
N GLY A 132 9.13 6.41 -6.11
CA GLY A 132 8.62 6.97 -4.86
C GLY A 132 8.06 5.90 -3.90
N THR A 133 8.18 4.60 -4.24
CA THR A 133 7.65 3.43 -3.52
C THR A 133 6.13 3.37 -3.44
N GLY A 134 5.53 2.47 -4.22
CA GLY A 134 4.12 2.14 -4.13
C GLY A 134 3.86 1.11 -3.05
N ILE A 135 4.15 -0.16 -3.36
CA ILE A 135 3.92 -1.41 -2.61
C ILE A 135 2.57 -1.53 -1.90
N ASN A 136 1.63 -0.64 -2.24
CA ASN A 136 0.33 -0.43 -1.63
C ASN A 136 -0.60 0.27 -2.64
N PRO A 137 -1.43 -0.51 -3.35
CA PRO A 137 -2.28 0.04 -4.40
C PRO A 137 -3.25 1.14 -3.92
N ALA A 138 -3.76 1.04 -2.68
CA ALA A 138 -4.64 2.06 -2.12
C ALA A 138 -3.92 3.39 -1.93
N ARG A 139 -2.67 3.37 -1.44
CA ARG A 139 -1.83 4.56 -1.28
C ARG A 139 -1.53 5.21 -2.63
N SER A 140 -1.22 4.41 -3.65
CA SER A 140 -0.95 4.92 -4.99
C SER A 140 -2.21 5.51 -5.64
N LEU A 141 -3.38 4.84 -5.48
CA LEU A 141 -4.65 5.32 -6.02
C LEU A 141 -5.12 6.61 -5.34
N GLY A 142 -5.05 6.68 -4.01
CA GLY A 142 -5.45 7.86 -3.25
C GLY A 142 -4.69 9.11 -3.68
N ALA A 143 -3.37 9.00 -3.84
CA ALA A 143 -2.54 10.10 -4.31
C ALA A 143 -2.83 10.46 -5.78
N ALA A 144 -2.98 9.46 -6.67
CA ALA A 144 -3.29 9.69 -8.08
C ALA A 144 -4.63 10.43 -8.27
N ILE A 145 -5.69 10.04 -7.54
CA ILE A 145 -7.00 10.68 -7.62
C ILE A 145 -6.96 12.15 -7.18
N ILE A 146 -6.26 12.46 -6.09
CA ILE A 146 -6.25 13.81 -5.52
C ILE A 146 -5.30 14.74 -6.27
N PHE A 147 -4.19 14.20 -6.77
CA PHE A 147 -3.24 14.94 -7.61
C PHE A 147 -3.78 15.17 -9.02
N ASN A 148 -4.37 14.13 -9.63
CA ASN A 148 -5.06 14.17 -10.92
C ASN A 148 -4.26 14.86 -12.05
N ARG A 149 -3.12 14.28 -12.39
CA ARG A 149 -2.24 14.69 -13.50
C ARG A 149 -1.83 13.46 -14.30
N ASP A 150 -1.57 13.65 -15.59
CA ASP A 150 -1.16 12.57 -16.51
C ASP A 150 0.04 11.78 -15.97
N LEU A 151 1.03 12.48 -15.40
CA LEU A 151 2.19 11.87 -14.75
C LEU A 151 1.83 10.77 -13.74
N ALA A 152 0.75 10.94 -12.98
CA ALA A 152 0.33 9.95 -11.99
C ALA A 152 -0.53 8.83 -12.59
N TRP A 153 -1.20 9.08 -13.71
CA TRP A 153 -2.11 8.13 -14.35
C TRP A 153 -1.41 7.23 -15.38
N ASP A 154 -0.45 7.76 -16.13
CA ASP A 154 0.28 7.04 -17.20
C ASP A 154 1.04 5.81 -16.72
N ASP A 155 1.49 5.84 -15.46
CA ASP A 155 2.21 4.75 -14.80
C ASP A 155 1.38 4.06 -13.71
N HIS A 156 0.14 4.48 -13.49
CA HIS A 156 -0.67 4.04 -12.35
C HIS A 156 -0.86 2.52 -12.28
N TRP A 157 -1.00 1.89 -13.45
CA TRP A 157 -1.21 0.45 -13.58
C TRP A 157 -0.07 -0.37 -12.94
N ILE A 158 1.15 0.17 -12.91
CA ILE A 158 2.32 -0.50 -12.33
C ILE A 158 2.08 -0.78 -10.84
N PHE A 159 1.47 0.17 -10.12
CA PHE A 159 1.25 0.08 -8.67
C PHE A 159 0.04 -0.78 -8.27
N TRP A 160 -0.63 -1.41 -9.25
CA TRP A 160 -1.66 -2.42 -9.04
C TRP A 160 -1.23 -3.79 -9.54
N VAL A 161 -0.50 -3.84 -10.66
CA VAL A 161 -0.03 -5.09 -11.27
C VAL A 161 1.20 -5.63 -10.55
N GLY A 162 2.11 -4.75 -10.11
CA GLY A 162 3.30 -5.12 -9.34
C GLY A 162 3.00 -5.40 -7.87
#